data_AF-A0A2E3EXD1-F1
#
_entry.id   AF-A0A2E3EXD1-F1
#
_cell.length_a   1.000
_cell.length_b   1.000
_cell.length_c   1.000
_cell.angle_alpha   90.00
_cell.angle_beta   90.00
_cell.angle_gamma   90.00
#
_symmetry.space_group_name_H-M   'P 1'
#
loop_
_entity.id
_entity.type
_entity.pdbx_description
1 polymer ?
#
loop_
_entity_poly.entity_id
_entity_poly.type
_entity_poly.pdbx_seq_one_letter_code
_entity_poly.pdbx_strand_id
1 'polypeptide(L)'
;MMRLLRETPRDRDRAALDRFVEAQSAYVAQRMTIGYCEIKAGPLRHSLFREAGFQVLLERSRWEAFAAVRADMAVAIRDRLRPHAGDPAAIERALVEDFAAALAAAPHFTDRPDGFAAEVTALAARLALGRAADPQPPARIFAQGGGRVFDCLPIHPSLRDHEREMIVNGVCFHAVGALSKADLRFDWPALAADLAAGARAAA
;
A
#
# COMPACT_ATOMS: atom_id res chain seq x y z
N MET A 1 32.99 26.98 -2.36
CA MET A 1 33.42 25.58 -2.13
C MET A 1 32.18 24.72 -2.02
N MET A 2 31.83 24.02 -3.11
CA MET A 2 30.59 23.23 -3.21
C MET A 2 30.75 21.95 -2.39
N ARG A 3 29.96 21.80 -1.33
CA ARG A 3 29.97 20.61 -0.48
C ARG A 3 29.44 19.46 -1.35
N LEU A 4 30.32 18.55 -1.76
CA LEU A 4 29.92 17.26 -2.35
C LEU A 4 28.94 16.61 -1.35
N LEU A 5 27.66 16.58 -1.71
CA LEU A 5 26.66 15.84 -0.95
C LEU A 5 27.16 14.40 -0.91
N ARG A 6 27.48 13.88 0.27
CA ARG A 6 27.76 12.44 0.43
C ARG A 6 26.57 11.70 -0.16
N GLU A 7 26.83 10.84 -1.14
CA GLU A 7 25.82 9.88 -1.60
C GLU A 7 25.36 9.09 -0.38
N THR A 8 24.07 9.18 -0.08
CA THR A 8 23.47 8.41 1.01
C THR A 8 23.44 6.96 0.55
N PRO A 9 23.96 6.00 1.34
CA PRO A 9 23.89 4.59 0.99
C PRO A 9 22.44 4.18 0.70
N ARG A 10 22.23 3.50 -0.44
CA ARG A 10 20.91 2.99 -0.83
C ARG A 10 20.64 1.67 -0.12
N ASP A 11 19.40 1.49 0.29
CA ASP A 11 18.94 0.23 0.87
C ASP A 11 18.88 -0.85 -0.22
N ARG A 12 19.16 -2.10 0.13
CA ARG A 12 19.31 -3.21 -0.84
C ARG A 12 18.64 -4.52 -0.43
N ASP A 13 18.00 -4.55 0.74
CA ASP A 13 17.43 -5.77 1.32
C ASP A 13 15.89 -5.73 1.39
N ARG A 14 15.30 -6.93 1.32
CA ARG A 14 13.86 -7.19 1.40
C ARG A 14 13.24 -6.61 2.67
N ALA A 15 13.92 -6.68 3.81
CA ALA A 15 13.37 -6.21 5.07
C ALA A 15 13.22 -4.67 5.10
N ALA A 16 14.18 -3.94 4.56
CA ALA A 16 14.10 -2.49 4.40
C ALA A 16 12.97 -2.09 3.43
N LEU A 17 12.80 -2.83 2.33
CA LEU A 17 11.68 -2.64 1.41
C LEU A 17 10.34 -2.84 2.10
N ASP A 18 10.17 -3.94 2.83
CA ASP A 18 8.94 -4.28 3.54
C ASP A 18 8.53 -3.17 4.54
N ARG A 19 9.47 -2.72 5.38
CA ARG A 19 9.25 -1.61 6.32
C ARG A 19 8.89 -0.31 5.60
N PHE A 20 9.52 -0.03 4.47
CA PHE A 20 9.21 1.16 3.67
C PHE A 20 7.79 1.09 3.12
N VAL A 21 7.41 -0.04 2.50
CA VAL A 21 6.09 -0.28 1.94
C VAL A 21 5.01 -0.21 3.01
N GLU A 22 5.26 -0.79 4.18
CA GLU A 22 4.37 -0.72 5.33
C GLU A 22 4.13 0.73 5.75
N ALA A 23 5.20 1.48 6.01
CA ALA A 23 5.10 2.84 6.49
C ALA A 23 4.38 3.75 5.47
N GLN A 24 4.70 3.62 4.17
CA GLN A 24 4.03 4.43 3.13
C GLN A 24 2.56 4.03 2.95
N SER A 25 2.24 2.73 2.92
CA SER A 25 0.86 2.27 2.75
C SER A 25 0.00 2.64 3.94
N ALA A 26 0.52 2.50 5.17
CA ALA A 26 -0.16 2.90 6.40
C ALA A 26 -0.40 4.41 6.43
N TYR A 27 0.58 5.21 6.02
CA TYR A 27 0.44 6.66 5.92
C TYR A 27 -0.67 7.07 4.95
N VAL A 28 -0.67 6.53 3.73
CA VAL A 28 -1.69 6.86 2.72
C VAL A 28 -3.06 6.40 3.19
N ALA A 29 -3.19 5.16 3.68
CA ALA A 29 -4.45 4.63 4.18
C ALA A 29 -5.03 5.49 5.31
N GLN A 30 -4.21 5.84 6.31
CA GLN A 30 -4.66 6.67 7.44
C GLN A 30 -5.01 8.09 7.00
N ARG A 31 -4.19 8.71 6.14
CA ARG A 31 -4.47 10.07 5.65
C ARG A 31 -5.79 10.12 4.89
N MET A 32 -6.06 9.12 4.06
CA MET A 32 -7.26 9.09 3.22
C MET A 32 -8.51 8.57 3.94
N THR A 33 -8.37 7.88 5.07
CA THR A 33 -9.50 7.42 5.91
C THR A 33 -9.77 8.40 7.05
N ILE A 34 -8.84 8.54 8.00
CA ILE A 34 -8.97 9.41 9.18
C ILE A 34 -9.10 10.87 8.74
N GLY A 35 -8.18 11.35 7.90
CA GLY A 35 -8.18 12.75 7.47
C GLY A 35 -9.46 13.14 6.73
N TYR A 36 -9.99 12.24 5.89
CA TYR A 36 -11.28 12.44 5.25
C TYR A 36 -12.43 12.48 6.26
N CYS A 37 -12.49 11.54 7.20
CA CYS A 37 -13.53 11.51 8.24
C CYS A 37 -13.51 12.77 9.12
N GLU A 38 -12.32 13.29 9.44
CA GLU A 38 -12.19 14.56 10.17
C GLU A 38 -12.77 15.74 9.38
N ILE A 39 -12.48 15.82 8.07
CA ILE A 39 -13.01 16.85 7.19
C ILE A 39 -14.54 16.75 7.12
N LYS A 40 -15.09 15.54 6.95
CA LYS A 40 -16.54 15.32 6.84
C LYS A 40 -17.28 15.57 8.14
N ALA A 41 -16.71 15.20 9.28
CA ALA A 41 -17.32 15.43 10.58
C ALA A 41 -17.28 16.90 11.01
N GLY A 42 -16.29 17.66 10.53
CA GLY A 42 -16.16 19.09 10.79
C GLY A 42 -16.20 19.41 12.29
N PRO A 43 -17.09 20.31 12.75
CA PRO A 43 -17.24 20.63 14.17
C PRO A 43 -17.57 19.43 15.07
N LEU A 44 -18.20 18.39 14.52
CA LEU A 44 -18.62 17.20 15.28
C LEU A 44 -17.53 16.12 15.39
N ARG A 45 -16.32 16.38 14.87
CA ARG A 45 -15.23 15.39 14.85
C ARG A 45 -14.95 14.76 16.22
N HIS A 46 -14.97 15.55 17.30
CA HIS A 46 -14.67 15.01 18.63
C HIS A 46 -15.76 14.05 19.12
N SER A 47 -17.02 14.37 18.84
CA SER A 47 -18.16 13.51 19.20
C SER A 47 -18.15 12.23 18.37
N LEU A 48 -18.05 12.34 17.04
CA LEU A 48 -18.06 11.18 16.14
C LEU A 48 -16.93 10.19 16.46
N PHE A 49 -15.71 10.67 16.70
CA PHE A 49 -14.57 9.81 16.99
C PHE A 49 -14.62 9.15 18.38
N ARG A 50 -15.57 9.53 19.24
CA ARG A 50 -15.84 8.87 20.52
C ARG A 50 -16.95 7.83 20.45
N GLU A 51 -17.71 7.79 19.36
CA GLU A 51 -18.75 6.80 19.16
C GLU A 51 -18.13 5.42 18.90
N ALA A 52 -18.44 4.45 19.76
CA ALA A 52 -17.85 3.11 19.69
C ALA A 52 -18.13 2.42 18.34
N GLY A 53 -19.35 2.57 17.80
CA GLY A 53 -19.70 2.03 16.49
C GLY A 53 -18.87 2.63 15.36
N PHE A 54 -18.60 3.94 15.41
CA PHE A 54 -17.75 4.60 14.43
C PHE A 54 -16.29 4.14 14.55
N GLN A 55 -15.75 3.97 15.76
CA GLN A 55 -14.38 3.48 15.97
C GLN A 55 -14.17 2.08 15.37
N VAL A 56 -15.14 1.17 15.52
CA VAL A 56 -15.09 -0.18 14.92
C VAL A 56 -15.05 -0.08 13.40
N LEU A 57 -15.94 0.71 12.79
CA LEU A 57 -15.99 0.89 11.34
C LEU A 57 -14.74 1.60 10.79
N LEU A 58 -14.20 2.59 11.53
CA LEU A 58 -13.00 3.29 11.16
C LEU A 58 -11.77 2.38 11.22
N GLU A 59 -11.64 1.55 12.26
CA GLU A 59 -10.55 0.58 12.34
C GLU A 59 -10.62 -0.41 11.18
N ARG A 60 -11.82 -0.91 10.87
CA ARG A 60 -12.00 -1.76 9.69
C ARG A 60 -11.61 -1.05 8.39
N SER A 61 -12.10 0.17 8.19
CA SER A 61 -11.79 0.99 7.02
C SER A 61 -10.28 1.22 6.84
N ARG A 62 -9.54 1.45 7.93
CA ARG A 62 -8.08 1.63 7.91
C ARG A 62 -7.36 0.40 7.41
N TRP A 63 -7.77 -0.80 7.84
CA TRP A 63 -7.17 -2.06 7.37
C TRP A 63 -7.53 -2.39 5.92
N GLU A 64 -8.77 -2.14 5.50
CA GLU A 64 -9.19 -2.25 4.10
C GLU A 64 -8.37 -1.32 3.18
N ALA A 65 -8.25 -0.06 3.58
CA ALA A 65 -7.47 0.94 2.88
C ALA A 65 -5.98 0.57 2.84
N PHE A 66 -5.42 0.07 3.95
CA PHE A 66 -4.05 -0.40 4.02
C PHE A 66 -3.80 -1.56 3.05
N ALA A 67 -4.65 -2.60 3.07
CA ALA A 67 -4.56 -3.73 2.16
C ALA A 67 -4.65 -3.29 0.69
N ALA A 68 -5.57 -2.38 0.37
CA ALA A 68 -5.75 -1.86 -0.99
C ALA A 68 -4.51 -1.10 -1.49
N VAL A 69 -4.01 -0.13 -0.70
CA VAL A 69 -2.84 0.67 -1.09
C VAL A 69 -1.58 -0.19 -1.15
N ARG A 70 -1.39 -1.09 -0.20
CA ARG A 70 -0.21 -1.97 -0.15
C ARG A 70 -0.17 -2.95 -1.32
N ALA A 71 -1.32 -3.46 -1.76
CA ALA A 71 -1.41 -4.30 -2.96
C ALA A 71 -0.99 -3.53 -4.23
N ASP A 72 -1.41 -2.28 -4.39
CA ASP A 72 -0.96 -1.44 -5.50
C ASP A 72 0.53 -1.13 -5.41
N MET A 73 1.04 -0.88 -4.20
CA MET A 73 2.47 -0.65 -3.97
C MET A 73 3.31 -1.87 -4.37
N ALA A 74 2.86 -3.08 -4.04
CA ALA A 74 3.51 -4.31 -4.47
C ALA A 74 3.59 -4.43 -6.00
N VAL A 75 2.51 -4.09 -6.72
CA VAL A 75 2.49 -4.08 -8.18
C VAL A 75 3.44 -3.03 -8.75
N ALA A 76 3.42 -1.81 -8.21
CA ALA A 76 4.31 -0.74 -8.65
C ALA A 76 5.79 -1.06 -8.40
N ILE A 77 6.11 -1.69 -7.27
CA ILE A 77 7.47 -2.14 -6.94
C ILE A 77 7.91 -3.27 -7.84
N ARG A 78 7.04 -4.27 -8.07
CA ARG A 78 7.30 -5.35 -9.03
C ARG A 78 7.70 -4.76 -10.39
N ASP A 79 7.00 -3.72 -10.85
CA ASP A 79 7.31 -3.06 -12.12
C ASP A 79 8.70 -2.40 -12.13
N ARG A 80 9.19 -1.87 -11.00
CA ARG A 80 10.57 -1.36 -10.87
C ARG A 80 11.63 -2.45 -10.79
N LEU A 81 11.30 -3.58 -10.19
CA LEU A 81 12.21 -4.73 -10.09
C LEU A 81 12.30 -5.52 -11.40
N ARG A 82 11.27 -5.45 -12.25
CA ARG A 82 11.15 -6.21 -13.50
C ARG A 82 12.38 -6.18 -14.40
N PRO A 83 13.04 -5.02 -14.68
CA PRO A 83 14.22 -4.97 -15.54
C PRO A 83 15.45 -5.67 -14.96
N HIS A 84 15.42 -5.98 -13.66
CA HIS A 84 16.53 -6.57 -12.91
C HIS A 84 16.23 -8.00 -12.45
N ALA A 85 15.05 -8.52 -12.77
CA ALA A 85 14.58 -9.79 -12.27
C ALA A 85 15.24 -10.97 -13.00
N GLY A 86 16.10 -11.72 -12.30
CA GLY A 86 16.58 -13.03 -12.76
C GLY A 86 15.49 -14.11 -12.68
N ASP A 87 14.68 -14.08 -11.61
CA ASP A 87 13.48 -14.90 -11.44
C ASP A 87 12.29 -14.01 -11.01
N PRO A 88 11.45 -13.55 -11.97
CA PRO A 88 10.27 -12.75 -11.66
C PRO A 88 9.29 -13.44 -10.72
N ALA A 89 9.16 -14.78 -10.79
CA ALA A 89 8.22 -15.51 -9.95
C ALA A 89 8.68 -15.57 -8.49
N ALA A 90 9.98 -15.67 -8.23
CA ALA A 90 10.52 -15.57 -6.87
C ALA A 90 10.27 -14.20 -6.24
N ILE A 91 10.51 -13.12 -6.98
CA ILE A 91 10.23 -11.76 -6.52
C ILE A 91 8.73 -11.58 -6.20
N GLU A 92 7.85 -12.04 -7.08
CA GLU A 92 6.40 -11.96 -6.87
C GLU A 92 5.95 -12.76 -5.65
N ARG A 93 6.51 -13.96 -5.42
CA ARG A 93 6.25 -14.74 -4.19
C ARG A 93 6.67 -13.96 -2.94
N ALA A 94 7.87 -13.37 -2.94
CA ALA A 94 8.36 -12.58 -1.80
C ALA A 94 7.45 -11.39 -1.49
N LEU A 95 6.98 -10.67 -2.52
CA LEU A 95 6.03 -9.56 -2.35
C LEU A 95 4.67 -10.02 -1.78
N VAL A 96 4.18 -11.19 -2.20
CA VAL A 96 2.93 -11.78 -1.68
C VAL A 96 3.09 -12.24 -0.23
N GLU A 97 4.22 -12.86 0.11
CA GLU A 97 4.54 -13.26 1.49
C GLU A 97 4.61 -12.05 2.42
N ASP A 98 5.29 -10.98 2.02
CA ASP A 98 5.39 -9.74 2.80
C ASP A 98 4.03 -9.05 2.93
N PHE A 99 3.18 -9.13 1.90
CA PHE A 99 1.81 -8.65 1.97
C PHE A 99 0.96 -9.47 2.94
N ALA A 100 1.02 -10.81 2.86
CA ALA A 100 0.29 -11.70 3.74
C ALA A 100 0.71 -11.54 5.21
N ALA A 101 2.01 -11.47 5.47
CA ALA A 101 2.55 -11.27 6.82
C ALA A 101 2.05 -9.96 7.44
N ALA A 102 2.01 -8.87 6.67
CA ALA A 102 1.49 -7.60 7.16
C ALA A 102 -0.01 -7.64 7.48
N LEU A 103 -0.81 -8.36 6.67
CA LEU A 103 -2.25 -8.47 6.91
C LEU A 103 -2.61 -9.48 8.00
N ALA A 104 -1.71 -10.40 8.34
CA ALA A 104 -1.87 -11.28 9.50
C ALA A 104 -1.87 -10.52 10.84
N ALA A 105 -1.33 -9.29 10.87
CA ALA A 105 -1.39 -8.42 12.04
C ALA A 105 -2.74 -7.70 12.22
N ALA A 106 -3.67 -7.84 11.27
CA ALA A 106 -4.99 -7.25 11.39
C ALA A 106 -5.76 -7.87 12.57
N PRO A 107 -6.54 -7.07 13.32
CA PRO A 107 -7.43 -7.62 14.32
C PRO A 107 -8.50 -8.49 13.65
N HIS A 108 -9.08 -9.41 14.42
CA HIS A 108 -10.21 -10.19 13.95
C HIS A 108 -11.44 -9.29 13.84
N PHE A 109 -12.07 -9.28 12.66
CA PHE A 109 -13.32 -8.57 12.42
C PHE A 109 -14.44 -9.59 12.19
N THR A 110 -15.57 -9.44 12.90
CA THR A 110 -16.68 -10.40 12.84
C THR A 110 -17.27 -10.57 11.43
N ASP A 111 -17.27 -9.49 10.64
CA ASP A 111 -17.72 -9.47 9.23
C ASP A 111 -16.62 -9.91 8.24
N ARG A 112 -15.46 -10.36 8.75
CA ARG A 112 -14.39 -11.03 7.99
C ARG A 112 -13.84 -12.24 8.74
N PRO A 113 -14.58 -13.36 8.72
CA PRO A 113 -14.11 -14.60 9.36
C PRO A 113 -12.79 -15.09 8.75
N ASP A 114 -12.58 -14.91 7.44
CA ASP A 114 -11.36 -15.33 6.73
C ASP A 114 -10.24 -14.28 6.74
N GLY A 115 -10.41 -13.19 7.49
CA GLY A 115 -9.48 -12.05 7.47
C GLY A 115 -9.28 -11.52 6.05
N PHE A 116 -8.02 -11.43 5.63
CA PHE A 116 -7.63 -10.87 4.32
C PHE A 116 -7.10 -11.93 3.33
N ALA A 117 -7.46 -13.21 3.50
CA ALA A 117 -6.97 -14.29 2.63
C ALA A 117 -7.35 -14.07 1.14
N ALA A 118 -8.52 -13.49 0.88
CA ALA A 118 -8.97 -13.16 -0.46
C ALA A 118 -8.07 -12.10 -1.11
N GLU A 119 -7.64 -11.08 -0.37
CA GLU A 119 -6.73 -10.04 -0.84
C GLU A 119 -5.34 -10.60 -1.17
N VAL A 120 -4.82 -11.53 -0.36
CA VAL A 120 -3.54 -12.20 -0.63
C VAL A 120 -3.62 -12.98 -1.94
N THR A 121 -4.69 -13.74 -2.13
CA THR A 121 -4.95 -14.50 -3.36
C THR A 121 -5.09 -13.57 -4.56
N ALA A 122 -5.83 -12.46 -4.41
CA ALA A 122 -6.03 -11.48 -5.45
C ALA A 122 -4.72 -10.78 -5.86
N LEU A 123 -3.85 -10.45 -4.92
CA LEU A 123 -2.54 -9.87 -5.22
C LEU A 123 -1.67 -10.86 -6.00
N ALA A 124 -1.59 -12.12 -5.57
CA ALA A 124 -0.82 -13.15 -6.27
C ALA A 124 -1.28 -13.31 -7.73
N ALA A 125 -2.61 -13.39 -7.95
CA ALA A 125 -3.19 -13.46 -9.28
C ALA A 125 -2.87 -12.21 -10.12
N ARG A 126 -2.99 -11.01 -9.52
CA ARG A 126 -2.70 -9.73 -10.20
C ARG A 126 -1.23 -9.63 -10.63
N LEU A 127 -0.29 -10.02 -9.78
CA LEU A 127 1.14 -10.03 -10.12
C LEU A 127 1.43 -11.01 -11.26
N ALA A 128 0.90 -12.23 -11.17
CA ALA A 128 1.08 -13.25 -12.19
C ALA A 128 0.52 -12.82 -13.57
N LEU A 129 -0.71 -12.26 -13.60
CA LEU A 129 -1.30 -11.72 -14.82
C LEU A 129 -0.48 -10.55 -15.39
N GLY A 130 -0.01 -9.66 -14.52
CA GLY A 130 0.78 -8.52 -14.91
C GLY A 130 2.19 -8.86 -15.41
N ARG A 131 2.64 -10.12 -15.31
CA ARG A 131 4.01 -10.53 -15.69
C ARG A 131 4.24 -10.45 -17.21
N ALA A 132 3.22 -10.81 -17.99
CA ALA A 132 3.26 -10.74 -19.45
C ALA A 132 2.74 -9.40 -20.01
N ALA A 133 2.22 -8.52 -19.15
CA ALA A 133 1.64 -7.24 -19.55
C ALA A 133 2.67 -6.10 -19.49
N ASP A 134 2.48 -5.09 -20.34
CA ASP A 134 3.27 -3.87 -20.29
C ASP A 134 3.11 -3.17 -18.92
N PRO A 135 4.17 -2.53 -18.38
CA PRO A 135 4.06 -1.72 -17.17
C PRO A 135 2.99 -0.64 -17.34
N GLN A 136 2.16 -0.47 -16.31
CA GLN A 136 1.16 0.59 -16.31
C GLN A 136 1.72 1.87 -15.69
N PRO A 137 1.22 3.06 -16.10
CA PRO A 137 1.53 4.29 -15.38
C PRO A 137 1.19 4.14 -13.89
N PRO A 138 2.08 4.56 -12.96
CA PRO A 138 1.85 4.38 -11.53
C PRO A 138 0.51 4.90 -11.03
N ALA A 139 0.04 6.05 -11.52
CA ALA A 139 -1.28 6.58 -11.17
C ALA A 139 -2.43 5.61 -11.52
N ARG A 140 -2.34 4.87 -12.63
CA ARG A 140 -3.35 3.87 -13.01
C ARG A 140 -3.34 2.66 -12.09
N ILE A 141 -2.15 2.25 -11.61
CA ILE A 141 -1.99 1.19 -10.62
C ILE A 141 -2.67 1.62 -9.32
N PHE A 142 -2.29 2.78 -8.78
CA PHE A 142 -2.79 3.31 -7.50
C PHE A 142 -4.27 3.72 -7.52
N ALA A 143 -4.84 3.98 -8.70
CA ALA A 143 -6.27 4.29 -8.82
C ALA A 143 -7.16 3.09 -8.45
N GLN A 144 -6.67 1.85 -8.59
CA GLN A 144 -7.44 0.65 -8.22
C GLN A 144 -7.66 0.59 -6.70
N GLY A 145 -6.58 0.70 -5.92
CA GLY A 145 -6.63 0.79 -4.47
C GLY A 145 -7.31 2.06 -4.00
N GLY A 146 -7.11 3.19 -4.69
CA GLY A 146 -7.86 4.43 -4.43
C GLY A 146 -9.37 4.26 -4.49
N GLY A 147 -9.86 3.46 -5.44
CA GLY A 147 -11.27 3.09 -5.52
C GLY A 147 -11.73 2.31 -4.29
N ARG A 148 -10.97 1.28 -3.89
CA ARG A 148 -11.28 0.49 -2.69
C ARG A 148 -11.24 1.32 -1.40
N VAL A 149 -10.30 2.26 -1.30
CA VAL A 149 -10.23 3.21 -0.18
C VAL A 149 -11.52 4.02 -0.09
N PHE A 150 -12.01 4.55 -1.21
CA PHE A 150 -13.29 5.26 -1.23
C PHE A 150 -14.45 4.36 -0.79
N ASP A 151 -14.53 3.15 -1.32
CA ASP A 151 -15.64 2.23 -1.06
C ASP A 151 -15.73 1.86 0.44
N CYS A 152 -14.59 1.74 1.12
CA CYS A 152 -14.53 1.33 2.52
C CYS A 152 -14.63 2.48 3.54
N LEU A 153 -14.76 3.76 3.14
CA LEU A 153 -14.87 4.86 4.12
C LEU A 153 -16.11 4.67 5.02
N PRO A 154 -16.01 4.93 6.34
CA PRO A 154 -17.10 4.73 7.29
C PRO A 154 -18.06 5.93 7.30
N ILE A 155 -18.41 6.45 6.12
CA ILE A 155 -19.31 7.58 5.91
C ILE A 155 -20.43 7.12 4.99
N HIS A 156 -21.67 7.47 5.34
CA HIS A 156 -22.84 7.07 4.57
C HIS A 156 -22.69 7.51 3.09
N PRO A 157 -23.02 6.63 2.10
CA PRO A 157 -22.82 6.93 0.68
C PRO A 157 -23.37 8.30 0.25
N SER A 158 -24.59 8.66 0.69
CA SER A 158 -25.22 9.95 0.36
C SER A 158 -24.42 11.19 0.79
N LEU A 159 -23.42 11.06 1.66
CA LEU A 159 -22.56 12.14 2.11
C LEU A 159 -21.23 12.21 1.34
N ARG A 160 -20.94 11.23 0.49
CA ARG A 160 -19.66 11.06 -0.23
C ARG A 160 -19.79 10.81 -1.74
N ASP A 161 -21.01 10.72 -2.28
CA ASP A 161 -21.27 10.27 -3.67
C ASP A 161 -20.47 11.03 -4.75
N HIS A 162 -20.16 12.31 -4.56
CA HIS A 162 -19.42 13.13 -5.51
C HIS A 162 -17.92 13.27 -5.21
N GLU A 163 -17.40 12.52 -4.24
CA GLU A 163 -16.04 12.72 -3.71
C GLU A 163 -15.06 11.60 -4.11
N ARG A 164 -15.52 10.62 -4.89
CA ARG A 164 -14.70 9.47 -5.31
C ARG A 164 -13.42 9.90 -6.02
N GLU A 165 -13.54 10.82 -6.98
CA GLU A 165 -12.39 11.30 -7.75
C GLU A 165 -11.36 11.98 -6.84
N MET A 166 -11.80 12.80 -5.88
CA MET A 166 -10.92 13.44 -4.90
C MET A 166 -10.14 12.42 -4.08
N ILE A 167 -10.80 11.35 -3.60
CA ILE A 167 -10.16 10.30 -2.81
C ILE A 167 -9.16 9.51 -3.65
N VAL A 168 -9.56 9.08 -4.84
CA VAL A 168 -8.70 8.35 -5.78
C VAL A 168 -7.46 9.17 -6.12
N ASN A 169 -7.63 10.46 -6.44
CA ASN A 169 -6.53 11.36 -6.77
C ASN A 169 -5.62 11.62 -5.56
N GLY A 170 -6.17 11.73 -4.35
CA GLY A 170 -5.40 11.85 -3.11
C GLY A 170 -4.52 10.62 -2.84
N VAL A 171 -5.06 9.41 -3.04
CA VAL A 171 -4.30 8.16 -2.96
C VAL A 171 -3.19 8.15 -4.01
N CYS A 172 -3.52 8.44 -5.28
CA CYS A 172 -2.54 8.46 -6.36
C CYS A 172 -1.41 9.45 -6.07
N PHE A 173 -1.73 10.68 -5.66
CA PHE A 173 -0.74 11.71 -5.36
C PHE A 173 0.25 11.24 -4.29
N HIS A 174 -0.25 10.72 -3.17
CA HIS A 174 0.63 10.28 -2.09
C HIS A 174 1.42 9.00 -2.44
N ALA A 175 0.78 8.03 -3.10
CA ALA A 175 1.41 6.76 -3.42
C ALA A 175 2.45 6.89 -4.56
N VAL A 176 2.20 7.74 -5.56
CA VAL A 176 3.21 8.09 -6.58
C VAL A 176 4.39 8.81 -5.92
N GLY A 177 4.13 9.74 -5.00
CA GLY A 177 5.18 10.39 -4.22
C GLY A 177 6.01 9.40 -3.40
N ALA A 178 5.38 8.38 -2.82
CA ALA A 178 6.07 7.28 -2.15
C ALA A 178 6.95 6.48 -3.12
N LEU A 179 6.45 6.13 -4.31
CA LEU A 179 7.24 5.42 -5.31
C LEU A 179 8.47 6.21 -5.76
N SER A 180 8.34 7.53 -5.96
CA SER A 180 9.49 8.40 -6.27
C SER A 180 10.52 8.44 -5.13
N LYS A 181 10.09 8.35 -3.86
CA LYS A 181 11.02 8.20 -2.73
C LYS A 181 11.73 6.86 -2.75
N ALA A 182 11.04 5.78 -3.13
CA ALA A 182 11.65 4.45 -3.27
C ALA A 182 12.78 4.47 -4.32
N ASP A 183 12.57 5.15 -5.44
CA ASP A 183 13.57 5.30 -6.51
C ASP A 183 14.86 5.98 -6.07
N LEU A 184 14.77 6.88 -5.09
CA LEU A 184 15.93 7.56 -4.51
C LEU A 184 16.58 6.73 -3.41
N ARG A 185 15.83 5.84 -2.76
CA ARG A 185 16.23 5.11 -1.55
C ARG A 185 16.84 3.74 -1.83
N PHE A 186 16.33 2.99 -2.80
CA PHE A 186 16.67 1.58 -2.98
C PHE A 186 17.57 1.34 -4.18
N ASP A 187 18.57 0.48 -4.05
CA ASP A 187 19.30 -0.09 -5.18
C ASP A 187 18.45 -1.21 -5.81
N TRP A 188 17.76 -0.90 -6.92
CA TRP A 188 16.83 -1.85 -7.55
C TRP A 188 17.49 -3.14 -8.04
N PRO A 189 18.66 -3.12 -8.71
CA PRO A 189 19.40 -4.35 -9.03
C PRO A 189 19.72 -5.21 -7.81
N ALA A 190 20.29 -4.62 -6.76
CA ALA A 190 20.69 -5.38 -5.57
C ALA A 190 19.47 -5.95 -4.84
N LEU A 191 18.40 -5.17 -4.73
CA LEU A 191 17.14 -5.58 -4.12
C LEU A 191 16.46 -6.72 -4.90
N ALA A 192 16.51 -6.69 -6.24
CA ALA A 192 15.98 -7.79 -7.05
C ALA A 192 16.73 -9.10 -6.81
N ALA A 193 18.05 -9.05 -6.65
CA ALA A 193 18.87 -10.21 -6.32
C ALA A 193 18.56 -10.76 -4.91
N ASP A 194 18.42 -9.89 -3.92
CA ASP A 194 18.08 -10.27 -2.53
C ASP A 194 16.69 -10.95 -2.46
N LEU A 195 15.69 -10.36 -3.11
CA LEU A 195 14.34 -10.92 -3.19
C LEU A 195 14.32 -12.28 -3.90
N ALA A 196 15.09 -12.45 -4.97
CA ALA A 196 15.18 -13.71 -5.70
C ALA A 196 15.90 -14.82 -4.90
N ALA A 197 16.86 -14.44 -4.04
CA ALA A 197 17.56 -15.39 -3.16
C ALA A 197 16.68 -15.92 -2.00
N GLY A 198 15.54 -15.26 -1.72
CA GLY A 198 14.55 -15.71 -0.74
C GLY A 198 14.97 -15.56 0.73
N ALA A 199 16.14 -14.96 1.00
CA ALA A 199 16.61 -14.73 2.36
C ALA A 199 15.99 -13.45 2.93
N ARG A 200 15.16 -13.55 3.97
CA ARG A 200 14.84 -12.39 4.81
C ARG A 200 16.03 -12.21 5.76
N ALA A 201 16.91 -11.24 5.50
CA ALA A 201 17.96 -10.90 6.46
C ALA A 201 17.31 -10.62 7.82
N ALA A 202 17.75 -11.33 8.86
CA ALA A 202 17.26 -11.13 10.22
C ALA A 202 17.60 -9.69 10.65
N ALA A 203 16.58 -8.97 11.13
CA ALA A 203 16.71 -7.62 11.65
C ALA A 203 17.43 -7.59 13.00
#